data_AF-A0A7C5NI01-F1
#
_entry.id   AF-A0A7C5NI01-F1
#
_cell.length_a   1.000
_cell.length_b   1.000
_cell.length_c   1.000
_cell.angle_alpha   90.00
_cell.angle_beta   90.00
_cell.angle_gamma   90.00
#
_symmetry.space_group_name_H-M   'P 1'
#
loop_
_entity.id
_entity.type
_entity.pdbx_description
1 polymer ?
#
loop_
_entity_poly.entity_id
_entity_poly.type
_entity_poly.pdbx_seq_one_letter_code
_entity_poly.pdbx_strand_id
1 'polypeptide(L)'
;MLAVLNWGLGHAARCIPIVKELQLQGAEIILASDGNAMSLLEIEFPELTCLRLPAYNIKYDSTNMMFTIAKQIPKIISAIQKENLAVQKIVAQYKIDIIISDNRYGCYHQKTKNIFITHQINLLIPFTPFEKIARWINKKRINQFDECWIPDFEGEDNIAGLLSHQHSLENTKYIGNLSRMQKLEVEKKYDVIVVLSGPEPQRSFLEKIIIDQAKKIPQKFLIIQGKVRKDNPKKIHSNIELIPFLSSKFLNKAICESSVMISR
;
A
#
# COMPACT_ATOMS: atom_id res chain seq x y z
N MET A 1 -9.13 0.73 -14.96
CA MET A 1 -8.05 -0.12 -14.41
C MET A 1 -7.44 0.55 -13.19
N LEU A 2 -7.25 -0.20 -12.10
CA LEU A 2 -6.54 0.27 -10.90
C LEU A 2 -5.19 -0.45 -10.80
N ALA A 3 -4.09 0.29 -10.94
CA ALA A 3 -2.73 -0.21 -10.91
C ALA A 3 -2.07 0.05 -9.55
N VAL A 4 -1.77 -1.02 -8.79
CA VAL A 4 -1.36 -0.93 -7.39
C VAL A 4 0.13 -1.23 -7.21
N LEU A 5 0.86 -0.37 -6.48
CA LEU A 5 2.27 -0.58 -6.17
C LEU A 5 2.46 -1.71 -5.14
N ASN A 6 3.49 -2.52 -5.32
CA ASN A 6 3.84 -3.62 -4.43
C ASN A 6 5.10 -3.32 -3.58
N TRP A 7 5.02 -2.31 -2.70
CA TRP A 7 6.06 -2.02 -1.70
C TRP A 7 5.56 -2.28 -0.27
N GLY A 8 4.81 -3.38 -0.12
CA GLY A 8 4.10 -3.73 1.10
C GLY A 8 2.58 -3.74 0.91
N LEU A 9 1.85 -4.25 1.91
CA LEU A 9 0.39 -4.39 1.82
C LEU A 9 -0.36 -3.07 1.96
N GLY A 10 0.27 -2.00 2.48
CA GLY A 10 -0.37 -0.71 2.68
C GLY A 10 -0.96 -0.10 1.40
N HIS A 11 -0.23 -0.22 0.28
CA HIS A 11 -0.66 0.25 -1.04
C HIS A 11 -1.94 -0.45 -1.52
N ALA A 12 -1.97 -1.78 -1.44
CA ALA A 12 -3.18 -2.54 -1.75
C ALA A 12 -4.31 -2.26 -0.74
N ALA A 13 -4.00 -2.16 0.56
CA ALA A 13 -4.99 -1.92 1.60
C ALA A 13 -5.71 -0.57 1.43
N ARG A 14 -4.99 0.51 1.09
CA ARG A 14 -5.59 1.83 0.82
C ARG A 14 -6.39 1.88 -0.48
N CYS A 15 -6.11 0.99 -1.41
CA CYS A 15 -6.83 0.88 -2.68
C CYS A 15 -8.17 0.12 -2.54
N ILE A 16 -8.35 -0.70 -1.50
CA ILE A 16 -9.58 -1.48 -1.30
C ILE A 16 -10.84 -0.60 -1.22
N PRO A 17 -10.88 0.51 -0.45
CA PRO A 17 -12.03 1.42 -0.45
C PRO A 17 -12.34 2.01 -1.83
N ILE A 18 -11.32 2.33 -2.63
CA ILE A 18 -11.50 2.85 -3.99
C ILE A 18 -12.15 1.79 -4.88
N VAL A 19 -11.68 0.54 -4.84
CA VAL A 19 -12.30 -0.55 -5.62
C VAL A 19 -13.76 -0.72 -5.25
N LYS A 20 -14.08 -0.75 -3.95
CA LYS A 20 -15.46 -0.88 -3.48
C LYS A 20 -16.35 0.26 -3.95
N GLU A 21 -15.86 1.49 -3.86
CA GLU A 21 -16.59 2.67 -4.33
C GLU A 21 -16.86 2.61 -5.83
N LEU A 22 -15.86 2.22 -6.63
CA LEU A 22 -16.02 2.02 -8.07
C LEU A 22 -17.04 0.90 -8.39
N GLN A 23 -17.05 -0.20 -7.62
CA GLN A 23 -18.05 -1.25 -7.78
C GLN A 23 -19.46 -0.74 -7.45
N LEU A 24 -19.62 0.08 -6.41
CA LEU A 24 -20.90 0.68 -6.05
C LEU A 24 -21.43 1.61 -7.16
N GLN A 25 -20.54 2.30 -7.85
CA GLN A 25 -20.88 3.14 -9.01
C GLN A 25 -21.12 2.33 -10.31
N GLY A 26 -21.01 1.00 -10.25
CA GLY A 26 -21.23 0.12 -11.40
C GLY A 26 -20.09 0.13 -12.42
N ALA A 27 -18.88 0.54 -12.03
CA ALA A 27 -17.72 0.53 -12.92
C ALA A 27 -17.21 -0.89 -13.18
N GLU A 28 -16.74 -1.14 -14.40
CA GLU A 28 -16.00 -2.37 -14.74
C GLU A 28 -14.52 -2.21 -14.33
N ILE A 29 -14.07 -3.07 -13.41
CA ILE A 29 -12.76 -2.91 -12.78
C ILE A 29 -11.82 -4.04 -13.19
N ILE A 30 -10.66 -3.64 -13.68
CA ILE A 30 -9.48 -4.49 -13.83
C ILE A 30 -8.43 -4.04 -12.83
N LEU A 31 -7.94 -4.98 -12.03
CA LEU A 31 -6.87 -4.77 -11.07
C LEU A 31 -5.53 -5.15 -11.71
N ALA A 32 -4.50 -4.34 -11.51
CA ALA A 32 -3.18 -4.59 -12.05
C ALA A 32 -2.10 -4.38 -10.98
N SER A 33 -1.30 -5.39 -10.66
CA SER A 33 -0.24 -5.26 -9.65
C SER A 33 0.79 -6.40 -9.78
N ASP A 34 1.66 -6.55 -8.79
CA ASP A 34 2.62 -7.63 -8.67
C ASP A 34 2.78 -8.09 -7.21
N GLY A 35 3.40 -9.26 -7.02
CA GLY A 35 3.73 -9.83 -5.72
C GLY A 35 2.59 -9.82 -4.68
N ASN A 36 2.92 -9.43 -3.44
CA ASN A 36 2.01 -9.55 -2.30
C ASN A 36 0.81 -8.61 -2.39
N ALA A 37 0.99 -7.41 -2.96
CA ALA A 37 -0.12 -6.48 -3.18
C ALA A 37 -1.17 -7.11 -4.11
N MET A 38 -0.73 -7.76 -5.18
CA MET A 38 -1.64 -8.46 -6.09
C MET A 38 -2.31 -9.67 -5.41
N SER A 39 -1.58 -10.46 -4.64
CA SER A 39 -2.16 -11.59 -3.90
C SER A 39 -3.21 -11.16 -2.88
N LEU A 40 -3.03 -10.00 -2.22
CA LEU A 40 -4.06 -9.43 -1.35
C LEU A 40 -5.31 -9.07 -2.17
N LEU A 41 -5.15 -8.37 -3.28
CA LEU A 41 -6.25 -7.94 -4.13
C LEU A 41 -7.07 -9.12 -4.69
N GLU A 42 -6.42 -10.23 -5.07
CA GLU A 42 -7.12 -11.45 -5.52
C GLU A 42 -7.95 -12.12 -4.42
N ILE A 43 -7.49 -12.04 -3.16
CA ILE A 43 -8.25 -12.58 -2.02
C ILE A 43 -9.44 -11.69 -1.70
N GLU A 44 -9.27 -10.37 -1.82
CA GLU A 44 -10.32 -9.40 -1.50
C GLU A 44 -11.39 -9.30 -2.58
N PHE A 45 -11.01 -9.49 -3.85
CA PHE A 45 -11.88 -9.34 -5.03
C PHE A 45 -11.70 -10.51 -6.01
N PRO A 46 -12.05 -11.76 -5.61
CA PRO A 46 -11.86 -12.95 -6.45
C PRO A 46 -12.65 -12.93 -7.77
N GLU A 47 -13.68 -12.08 -7.86
CA GLU A 47 -14.50 -11.88 -9.06
C GLU A 47 -13.88 -10.94 -10.09
N LEU A 48 -12.89 -10.11 -9.69
CA LEU A 48 -12.32 -9.10 -10.57
C LEU A 48 -11.17 -9.66 -11.41
N THR A 49 -11.06 -9.17 -12.65
CA THR A 49 -9.94 -9.51 -13.51
C THR A 49 -8.64 -8.93 -12.95
N CYS A 50 -7.66 -9.80 -12.74
CA CYS A 50 -6.40 -9.50 -12.08
C CYS A 50 -5.21 -9.70 -13.03
N LEU A 51 -4.53 -8.61 -13.38
CA LEU A 51 -3.41 -8.60 -14.32
C LEU A 51 -2.08 -8.39 -13.58
N ARG A 52 -1.05 -9.11 -14.03
CA ARG A 52 0.31 -8.96 -13.49
C ARG A 52 1.08 -7.88 -14.24
N LEU A 53 1.67 -6.95 -13.48
CA LEU A 53 2.58 -5.93 -14.00
C LEU A 53 4.04 -6.30 -13.71
N PRO A 54 5.01 -5.72 -14.44
CA PRO A 54 6.42 -5.88 -14.12
C PRO A 54 6.75 -5.44 -12.69
N ALA A 55 7.47 -6.28 -11.95
CA ALA A 55 7.87 -5.96 -10.58
C ALA A 55 9.08 -5.02 -10.55
N TYR A 56 9.08 -4.03 -9.66
CA TYR A 56 10.23 -3.14 -9.44
C TYR A 56 11.40 -3.88 -8.76
N ASN A 57 11.09 -4.90 -7.94
CA ASN A 57 12.06 -5.72 -7.20
C ASN A 57 13.12 -4.87 -6.46
N ILE A 58 12.68 -3.80 -5.79
CA ILE A 58 13.58 -2.96 -4.99
C ILE A 58 13.97 -3.72 -3.73
N LYS A 59 15.27 -3.81 -3.49
CA LYS A 59 15.79 -4.32 -2.23
C LYS A 59 16.02 -3.15 -1.28
N TYR A 60 15.46 -3.25 -0.07
CA TYR A 60 15.72 -2.33 1.03
C TYR A 60 16.80 -2.95 1.91
N ASP A 61 17.95 -2.30 2.02
CA ASP A 61 18.99 -2.68 2.98
C ASP A 61 18.87 -1.82 4.25
N SER A 62 19.28 -2.39 5.37
CA SER A 62 19.09 -1.88 6.73
C SER A 62 19.97 -0.69 7.10
N THR A 63 21.14 -0.53 6.47
CA THR A 63 22.18 0.43 6.93
C THR A 63 22.15 1.79 6.24
N ASN A 64 21.72 1.88 4.96
CA ASN A 64 21.53 3.18 4.29
C ASN A 64 20.52 3.09 3.13
N MET A 65 19.23 3.22 3.47
CA MET A 65 18.13 3.10 2.50
C MET A 65 18.27 4.04 1.29
N MET A 66 18.70 5.29 1.52
CA MET A 66 18.80 6.29 0.44
C MET A 66 19.86 5.91 -0.60
N PHE A 67 21.04 5.51 -0.14
CA PHE A 67 22.12 5.10 -1.04
C PHE A 67 21.77 3.82 -1.81
N THR A 68 21.08 2.88 -1.14
CA THR A 68 20.60 1.65 -1.77
C THR A 68 19.55 1.92 -2.85
N ILE A 69 18.65 2.88 -2.64
CA ILE A 69 17.68 3.30 -3.66
C ILE A 69 18.39 4.03 -4.80
N ALA A 70 19.32 4.94 -4.49
CA ALA A 70 20.06 5.72 -5.50
C ALA A 70 20.81 4.81 -6.50
N LYS A 71 21.49 3.77 -6.01
CA LYS A 71 22.14 2.76 -6.86
C LYS A 71 21.17 1.97 -7.75
N GLN A 72 19.90 1.88 -7.36
CA GLN A 72 18.87 1.17 -8.09
C GLN A 72 18.09 2.06 -9.07
N ILE A 73 18.41 3.36 -9.18
CA ILE A 73 17.72 4.29 -10.09
C ILE A 73 17.64 3.78 -11.54
N PRO A 74 18.73 3.30 -12.19
CA PRO A 74 18.65 2.79 -13.56
C PRO A 74 17.67 1.62 -13.71
N LYS A 75 17.64 0.73 -12.71
CA LYS A 75 16.72 -0.39 -12.64
C LYS A 75 15.27 0.09 -12.48
N ILE A 76 15.04 1.09 -11.63
CA ILE A 76 13.71 1.70 -11.43
C ILE A 76 13.21 2.33 -12.73
N ILE A 77 14.06 3.08 -13.45
CA ILE A 77 13.70 3.69 -14.74
C ILE A 77 13.36 2.61 -15.77
N SER A 78 14.16 1.55 -15.87
CA SER A 78 13.86 0.42 -16.76
C SER A 78 12.55 -0.28 -16.39
N ALA A 79 12.26 -0.45 -15.10
CA ALA A 79 11.00 -1.01 -14.63
C ALA A 79 9.79 -0.14 -15.02
N ILE A 80 9.90 1.19 -14.86
CA ILE A 80 8.88 2.15 -15.29
C ILE A 80 8.60 2.06 -16.79
N GLN A 81 9.65 1.91 -17.62
CA GLN A 81 9.49 1.76 -19.07
C GLN A 81 8.80 0.44 -19.43
N LYS A 82 9.22 -0.68 -18.82
CA LYS A 82 8.58 -1.99 -19.01
C LYS A 82 7.13 -1.99 -18.58
N GLU A 83 6.84 -1.33 -17.46
CA GLU A 83 5.48 -1.12 -16.97
C GLU A 83 4.63 -0.34 -17.97
N ASN A 84 5.15 0.76 -18.51
CA ASN A 84 4.42 1.54 -19.52
C ASN A 84 4.12 0.71 -20.78
N LEU A 85 5.08 -0.08 -21.27
CA LEU A 85 4.85 -0.98 -22.40
C LEU A 85 3.79 -2.05 -22.10
N ALA A 86 3.76 -2.59 -20.87
CA ALA A 86 2.72 -3.53 -20.46
C ALA A 86 1.34 -2.84 -20.42
N VAL A 87 1.27 -1.63 -19.86
CA VAL A 87 0.05 -0.83 -19.76
C VAL A 87 -0.51 -0.49 -21.14
N GLN A 88 0.34 -0.11 -22.10
CA GLN A 88 -0.09 0.13 -23.49
C GLN A 88 -0.81 -1.08 -24.10
N LYS A 89 -0.28 -2.29 -23.88
CA LYS A 89 -0.90 -3.53 -24.37
C LYS A 89 -2.24 -3.80 -23.66
N ILE A 90 -2.28 -3.62 -22.34
CA ILE A 90 -3.50 -3.83 -21.54
C ILE A 90 -4.60 -2.86 -21.98
N VAL A 91 -4.27 -1.58 -22.16
CA VAL A 91 -5.23 -0.56 -22.60
C VAL A 91 -5.82 -0.91 -23.96
N ALA A 92 -5.00 -1.36 -24.91
CA ALA A 92 -5.47 -1.78 -26.23
C ALA A 92 -6.34 -3.05 -26.17
N GLN A 93 -5.94 -4.04 -25.37
CA GLN A 93 -6.64 -5.33 -25.26
C GLN A 93 -7.98 -5.21 -24.54
N TYR A 94 -8.01 -4.50 -23.42
CA TYR A 94 -9.17 -4.39 -22.54
C TYR A 94 -9.97 -3.10 -22.73
N LYS A 95 -9.56 -2.24 -23.68
CA LYS A 95 -10.21 -0.96 -23.98
C LYS A 95 -10.42 -0.10 -22.73
N ILE A 96 -9.35 0.05 -21.95
CA ILE A 96 -9.41 0.80 -20.68
C ILE A 96 -9.68 2.28 -20.96
N ASP A 97 -10.67 2.88 -20.30
CA ASP A 97 -10.98 4.31 -20.39
C ASP A 97 -10.24 5.15 -19.34
N ILE A 98 -10.12 4.61 -18.12
CA ILE A 98 -9.54 5.30 -16.95
C ILE A 98 -8.46 4.42 -16.31
N ILE A 99 -7.31 5.02 -16.04
CA ILE A 99 -6.22 4.42 -15.27
C ILE A 99 -6.07 5.18 -13.96
N ILE A 100 -6.24 4.46 -12.84
CA ILE A 100 -5.89 4.95 -11.52
C ILE A 100 -4.59 4.25 -11.13
N SER A 101 -3.52 5.00 -10.95
CA SER A 101 -2.18 4.52 -10.65
C SER A 101 -1.78 4.88 -9.23
N ASP A 102 -1.63 3.87 -8.38
CA ASP A 102 -1.16 4.02 -7.01
C ASP A 102 0.36 4.00 -6.98
N ASN A 103 0.98 5.19 -7.01
CA ASN A 103 2.44 5.36 -6.94
C ASN A 103 3.25 4.56 -8.02
N ARG A 104 2.63 4.21 -9.16
CA ARG A 104 3.27 3.51 -10.29
C ARG A 104 3.44 4.43 -11.50
N TYR A 105 4.63 5.02 -11.63
CA TYR A 105 4.89 6.09 -12.60
C TYR A 105 4.83 5.70 -14.08
N GLY A 106 4.85 4.40 -14.42
CA GLY A 106 4.70 3.91 -15.80
C GLY A 106 3.25 3.59 -16.16
N CYS A 107 2.33 3.56 -15.20
CA CYS A 107 0.93 3.21 -15.40
C CYS A 107 0.11 4.42 -15.88
N TYR A 108 0.30 4.80 -17.13
CA TYR A 108 -0.50 5.82 -17.81
C TYR A 108 -0.56 5.54 -19.32
N HIS A 109 -1.56 6.11 -19.99
CA HIS A 109 -1.73 6.01 -21.42
C HIS A 109 -2.38 7.28 -22.00
N GLN A 110 -1.93 7.73 -23.18
CA GLN A 110 -2.37 9.01 -23.76
C GLN A 110 -3.86 9.06 -24.13
N LYS A 111 -4.47 7.91 -24.39
CA LYS A 111 -5.90 7.80 -24.77
C LYS A 111 -6.85 7.59 -23.59
N THR A 112 -6.33 7.58 -22.37
CA THR A 112 -7.11 7.31 -21.16
C THR A 112 -7.07 8.51 -20.23
N LYS A 113 -8.06 8.64 -19.34
CA LYS A 113 -7.92 9.51 -18.17
C LYS A 113 -6.94 8.87 -17.19
N ASN A 114 -5.90 9.58 -16.80
CA ASN A 114 -4.83 9.09 -15.94
C ASN A 114 -4.88 9.81 -14.59
N ILE A 115 -5.04 9.04 -13.53
CA ILE A 115 -5.16 9.52 -12.16
C ILE A 115 -4.02 8.91 -11.36
N PHE A 116 -3.24 9.72 -10.65
CA PHE A 116 -2.16 9.26 -9.79
C PHE A 116 -2.56 9.35 -8.32
N ILE A 117 -2.26 8.33 -7.52
CA ILE A 117 -2.52 8.33 -6.08
C ILE A 117 -1.20 8.34 -5.31
N THR A 118 -0.99 9.35 -4.46
CA THR A 118 0.20 9.43 -3.60
C THR A 118 -0.02 10.27 -2.35
N HIS A 119 0.75 9.98 -1.30
CA HIS A 119 0.93 10.88 -0.15
C HIS A 119 2.26 11.66 -0.24
N GLN A 120 3.09 11.39 -1.24
CA GLN A 120 4.48 11.85 -1.31
C GLN A 120 4.64 12.86 -2.45
N ILE A 121 3.86 13.93 -2.43
CA ILE A 121 4.07 15.05 -3.36
C ILE A 121 5.39 15.74 -3.01
N ASN A 122 5.67 15.89 -1.71
CA ASN A 122 6.93 16.36 -1.18
C ASN A 122 7.75 15.18 -0.68
N LEU A 123 8.70 14.74 -1.51
CA LEU A 123 9.75 13.83 -1.06
C LEU A 123 10.60 14.53 0.00
N LEU A 124 10.39 14.18 1.27
CA LEU A 124 11.23 14.61 2.39
C LEU A 124 12.50 13.75 2.38
N ILE A 125 13.59 14.31 1.88
CA ILE A 125 14.90 13.64 1.84
C ILE A 125 15.76 14.29 2.94
N PRO A 126 16.23 13.53 3.95
CA PRO A 126 16.78 14.11 5.17
C PRO A 126 17.88 15.15 4.98
N PHE A 127 18.80 15.03 4.01
CA PHE A 127 19.79 16.07 3.67
C PHE A 127 20.47 15.76 2.32
N THR A 128 20.36 16.61 1.28
CA THR A 128 21.31 16.70 0.13
C THR A 128 21.07 17.95 -0.75
N PRO A 129 22.07 18.46 -1.51
CA PRO A 129 21.87 19.42 -2.61
C PRO A 129 20.93 18.91 -3.73
N PHE A 130 20.60 17.61 -3.72
CA PHE A 130 19.74 16.96 -4.71
C PHE A 130 18.25 16.94 -4.32
N GLU A 131 17.88 17.41 -3.13
CA GLU A 131 16.46 17.42 -2.70
C GLU A 131 15.58 18.20 -3.68
N LYS A 132 16.00 19.40 -4.07
CA LYS A 132 15.28 20.24 -5.05
C LYS A 132 15.12 19.52 -6.40
N ILE A 133 16.16 18.81 -6.84
CA ILE A 133 16.15 18.04 -8.09
C ILE A 133 15.19 16.86 -7.96
N ALA A 134 15.26 16.08 -6.88
CA ALA A 134 14.38 14.95 -6.65
C ALA A 134 12.91 15.39 -6.57
N ARG A 135 12.62 16.49 -5.86
CA ARG A 135 11.28 17.10 -5.80
C ARG A 135 10.80 17.58 -7.18
N TRP A 136 11.66 18.24 -7.96
CA TRP A 136 11.33 18.67 -9.32
C TRP A 136 11.04 17.47 -10.23
N ILE A 137 11.87 16.42 -10.19
CA ILE A 137 11.65 15.18 -10.95
C ILE A 137 10.32 14.53 -10.52
N ASN A 138 10.06 14.44 -9.22
CA ASN A 138 8.83 13.87 -8.66
C ASN A 138 7.60 14.61 -9.19
N LYS A 139 7.58 15.94 -9.06
CA LYS A 139 6.49 16.79 -9.57
C LYS A 139 6.33 16.67 -11.09
N LYS A 140 7.43 16.66 -11.84
CA LYS A 140 7.40 16.46 -13.30
C LYS A 140 6.84 15.09 -13.70
N ARG A 141 7.06 14.06 -12.88
CA ARG A 141 6.50 12.71 -13.11
C ARG A 141 5.01 12.66 -12.78
N ILE A 142 4.58 13.29 -11.68
CA ILE A 142 3.17 13.37 -11.29
C ILE A 142 2.36 14.20 -12.30
N ASN A 143 2.94 15.28 -12.85
CA ASN A 143 2.29 16.11 -13.86
C ASN A 143 2.10 15.43 -15.24
N GLN A 144 2.52 14.17 -15.40
CA GLN A 144 2.17 13.36 -16.58
C GLN A 144 0.75 12.80 -16.47
N PHE A 145 0.14 12.88 -15.29
CA PHE A 145 -1.21 12.43 -15.01
C PHE A 145 -2.17 13.62 -15.01
N ASP A 146 -3.41 13.37 -15.42
CA ASP A 146 -4.45 14.39 -15.49
C ASP A 146 -4.89 14.85 -14.10
N GLU A 147 -4.82 13.95 -13.11
CA GLU A 147 -5.15 14.24 -11.71
C GLU A 147 -4.18 13.56 -10.75
N CYS A 148 -3.96 14.17 -9.59
CA CYS A 148 -3.22 13.63 -8.47
C CYS A 148 -4.13 13.57 -7.24
N TRP A 149 -4.59 12.38 -6.88
CA TRP A 149 -5.40 12.13 -5.69
C TRP A 149 -4.51 11.91 -4.47
N ILE A 150 -4.76 12.69 -3.42
CA ILE A 150 -4.14 12.54 -2.10
C ILE A 150 -5.14 11.86 -1.18
N PRO A 151 -4.85 10.65 -0.67
CA PRO A 151 -5.73 9.94 0.25
C PRO A 151 -5.63 10.47 1.69
N ASP A 152 -5.86 11.77 1.83
CA ASP A 152 -5.83 12.53 3.07
C ASP A 152 -6.87 13.67 3.02
N PHE A 153 -7.15 14.29 4.15
CA PHE A 153 -7.98 15.52 4.18
C PHE A 153 -7.15 16.73 3.79
N GLU A 154 -7.77 17.74 3.16
CA GLU A 154 -7.12 18.98 2.72
C GLU A 154 -6.77 19.93 3.88
N GLY A 155 -7.58 19.93 4.95
CA GLY A 155 -7.47 20.85 6.07
C GLY A 155 -6.54 20.37 7.18
N GLU A 156 -6.73 20.90 8.40
CA GLU A 156 -5.88 20.60 9.56
C GLU A 156 -6.03 19.17 10.10
N ASP A 157 -7.15 18.50 9.80
CA ASP A 157 -7.42 17.11 10.19
C ASP A 157 -6.62 16.06 9.39
N ASN A 158 -5.56 16.50 8.69
CA ASN A 158 -4.75 15.65 7.84
C ASN A 158 -3.76 14.79 8.63
N ILE A 159 -3.37 13.66 8.05
CA ILE A 159 -2.42 12.72 8.66
C ILE A 159 -1.03 12.82 8.01
N ALA A 160 -0.95 13.14 6.72
CA ALA A 160 0.30 13.11 5.96
C ALA A 160 1.20 14.33 6.24
N GLY A 161 0.66 15.43 6.76
CA GLY A 161 1.40 16.65 7.06
C GLY A 161 2.21 17.15 5.87
N LEU A 162 3.48 17.49 6.12
CA LEU A 162 4.37 18.07 5.10
C LEU A 162 4.56 17.22 3.84
N LEU A 163 4.34 15.90 3.91
CA LEU A 163 4.49 15.00 2.75
C LEU A 163 3.51 15.33 1.61
N SER A 164 2.32 15.83 1.95
CA SER A 164 1.23 16.11 1.00
C SER A 164 0.80 17.59 0.97
N HIS A 165 0.97 18.32 2.08
CA HIS A 165 0.31 19.62 2.28
C HIS A 165 1.15 20.84 1.92
N GLN A 166 2.45 20.69 1.67
CA GLN A 166 3.34 21.82 1.40
C GLN A 166 3.59 21.98 -0.12
N HIS A 167 3.05 23.00 -0.78
CA HIS A 167 3.22 23.18 -2.25
C HIS A 167 2.61 22.06 -3.10
N SER A 168 1.29 21.87 -2.99
CA SER A 168 0.50 20.99 -3.85
C SER A 168 0.62 21.37 -5.34
N LEU A 169 0.28 20.43 -6.21
CA LEU A 169 0.22 20.64 -7.66
C LEU A 169 -1.18 21.15 -8.05
N GLU A 170 -1.31 21.87 -9.15
CA GLU A 170 -2.62 22.39 -9.61
C GLU A 170 -3.63 21.27 -9.89
N ASN A 171 -3.18 20.08 -10.29
CA ASN A 171 -4.02 18.92 -10.57
C ASN A 171 -4.32 18.05 -9.33
N THR A 172 -4.13 18.60 -8.12
CA THR A 172 -4.30 17.86 -6.86
C THR A 172 -5.75 17.81 -6.41
N LYS A 173 -6.22 16.65 -5.92
CA LYS A 173 -7.49 16.49 -5.23
C LYS A 173 -7.32 15.68 -3.95
N TYR A 174 -7.81 16.18 -2.83
CA TYR A 174 -7.87 15.44 -1.57
C TYR A 174 -9.12 14.57 -1.57
N ILE A 175 -8.96 13.27 -1.35
CA ILE A 175 -10.05 12.28 -1.36
C ILE A 175 -10.40 11.76 0.04
N GLY A 176 -9.85 12.40 1.08
CA GLY A 176 -10.01 12.00 2.46
C GLY A 176 -9.24 10.74 2.81
N ASN A 177 -9.29 10.38 4.09
CA ASN A 177 -8.63 9.19 4.59
C ASN A 177 -9.30 7.90 4.09
N LEU A 178 -8.53 7.08 3.39
CA LEU A 178 -9.00 5.79 2.89
C LEU A 178 -8.80 4.70 3.94
N SER A 179 -9.89 4.28 4.57
CA SER A 179 -9.91 3.16 5.51
C SER A 179 -10.87 2.07 5.08
N ARG A 180 -10.44 0.81 5.17
CA ARG A 180 -11.29 -0.38 5.01
C ARG A 180 -11.85 -0.89 6.34
N MET A 181 -11.49 -0.25 7.45
CA MET A 181 -11.88 -0.68 8.80
C MET A 181 -13.14 0.03 9.24
N GLN A 182 -14.00 -0.72 9.93
CA GLN A 182 -15.28 -0.24 10.46
C GLN A 182 -15.39 -0.66 11.92
N LYS A 183 -15.87 0.24 12.76
CA LYS A 183 -16.16 -0.08 14.15
C LYS A 183 -17.28 -1.11 14.22
N LEU A 184 -17.04 -2.22 14.91
CA LEU A 184 -18.04 -3.26 15.17
C LEU A 184 -18.22 -3.42 16.68
N GLU A 185 -19.46 -3.63 17.11
CA GLU A 185 -19.77 -4.03 18.49
C GLU A 185 -19.61 -5.55 18.61
N VAL A 186 -18.52 -5.99 19.24
CA VAL A 186 -18.15 -7.39 19.42
C VAL A 186 -17.52 -7.61 20.78
N GLU A 187 -17.66 -8.82 21.32
CA GLU A 187 -17.01 -9.22 22.56
C GLU A 187 -15.49 -9.26 22.40
N LYS A 188 -14.76 -8.77 23.41
CA LYS A 188 -13.29 -8.79 23.42
C LYS A 188 -12.78 -10.20 23.67
N LYS A 189 -11.89 -10.68 22.79
CA LYS A 189 -11.25 -12.00 22.84
C LYS A 189 -9.76 -11.96 23.10
N TYR A 190 -9.12 -10.83 22.78
CA TYR A 190 -7.68 -10.64 22.91
C TYR A 190 -7.41 -9.34 23.67
N ASP A 191 -6.38 -9.36 24.51
CA ASP A 191 -5.93 -8.13 25.18
C ASP A 191 -5.17 -7.26 24.19
N VAL A 192 -4.34 -7.88 23.33
CA VAL A 192 -3.51 -7.18 22.36
C VAL A 192 -3.58 -7.85 20.99
N ILE A 193 -3.80 -7.06 19.95
CA ILE A 193 -3.55 -7.45 18.56
C ILE A 193 -2.32 -6.73 18.03
N VAL A 194 -1.49 -7.47 17.32
CA VAL A 194 -0.30 -6.96 16.65
C VAL A 194 -0.48 -7.18 15.16
N VAL A 195 -0.50 -6.10 14.36
CA VAL A 195 -0.66 -6.17 12.91
C VAL A 195 0.64 -5.69 12.25
N LEU A 196 1.40 -6.63 11.71
CA LEU A 196 2.70 -6.36 11.10
C LEU A 196 2.61 -6.29 9.59
N SER A 197 3.26 -5.28 9.03
CA SER A 197 3.49 -5.16 7.59
C SER A 197 4.84 -4.48 7.33
N GLY A 198 5.20 -4.33 6.04
CA GLY A 198 6.40 -3.63 5.62
C GLY A 198 7.54 -4.54 5.12
N PRO A 199 8.65 -3.93 4.67
CA PRO A 199 9.74 -4.64 4.02
C PRO A 199 10.56 -5.49 5.00
N GLU A 200 11.05 -6.63 4.51
CA GLU A 200 12.04 -7.46 5.22
C GLU A 200 13.44 -6.84 5.13
N PRO A 201 14.31 -7.03 6.15
CA PRO A 201 14.13 -7.88 7.35
C PRO A 201 13.48 -7.19 8.56
N GLN A 202 13.20 -5.88 8.48
CA GLN A 202 12.75 -5.08 9.63
C GLN A 202 11.43 -5.58 10.23
N ARG A 203 10.49 -6.00 9.37
CA ARG A 203 9.24 -6.63 9.80
C ARG A 203 9.48 -7.86 10.69
N SER A 204 10.41 -8.73 10.30
CA SER A 204 10.77 -9.93 11.09
C SER A 204 11.52 -9.60 12.37
N PHE A 205 12.35 -8.57 12.39
CA PHE A 205 13.01 -8.11 13.63
C PHE A 205 11.99 -7.59 14.64
N LEU A 206 11.02 -6.77 14.19
CA LEU A 206 9.95 -6.29 15.04
C LEU A 206 9.08 -7.45 15.56
N GLU A 207 8.72 -8.41 14.70
CA GLU A 207 7.99 -9.62 15.10
C GLU A 207 8.69 -10.35 16.25
N LYS A 208 10.00 -10.56 16.15
CA LYS A 208 10.79 -11.23 17.18
C LYS A 208 10.77 -10.45 18.51
N ILE A 209 11.01 -9.14 18.47
CA ILE A 209 11.01 -8.28 19.66
C ILE A 209 9.64 -8.35 20.37
N ILE A 210 8.54 -8.26 19.62
CA ILE A 210 7.19 -8.31 20.18
C ILE A 210 6.90 -9.68 20.79
N ILE A 211 7.24 -10.78 20.11
CA ILE A 211 7.04 -12.14 20.64
C ILE A 211 7.83 -12.33 21.94
N ASP A 212 9.09 -11.87 21.99
CA ASP A 212 9.94 -12.02 23.18
C ASP A 212 9.43 -11.20 24.37
N GLN A 213 8.74 -10.08 24.14
CA GLN A 213 8.05 -9.30 25.17
C GLN A 213 6.72 -9.94 25.58
N ALA A 214 5.90 -10.36 24.62
CA ALA A 214 4.58 -10.96 24.85
C ALA A 214 4.64 -12.24 25.69
N LYS A 215 5.71 -13.04 25.56
CA LYS A 215 5.93 -14.25 26.38
C LYS A 215 6.12 -13.97 27.87
N LYS A 216 6.48 -12.74 28.25
CA LYS A 216 6.84 -12.37 29.62
C LYS A 216 5.67 -11.85 30.45
N ILE A 217 4.49 -11.72 29.84
CA ILE A 217 3.31 -11.13 30.47
C ILE A 217 2.08 -12.01 30.22
N PRO A 218 1.06 -11.97 31.09
CA PRO A 218 -0.07 -12.90 31.01
C PRO A 218 -1.11 -12.57 29.93
N GLN A 219 -1.05 -11.37 29.33
CA GLN A 219 -2.04 -10.88 28.35
C GLN A 219 -2.12 -11.79 27.13
N LYS A 220 -3.32 -11.95 26.58
CA LYS A 220 -3.57 -12.77 25.39
C LYS A 220 -3.33 -11.97 24.10
N PHE A 221 -2.38 -12.44 23.29
CA PHE A 221 -1.93 -11.82 22.05
C PHE A 221 -2.46 -12.55 20.82
N LEU A 222 -2.90 -11.76 19.84
CA LEU A 222 -3.06 -12.17 18.44
C LEU A 222 -2.04 -11.44 17.58
N ILE A 223 -1.14 -12.15 16.92
CA ILE A 223 -0.11 -11.55 16.07
C ILE A 223 -0.40 -11.91 14.61
N ILE A 224 -0.60 -10.90 13.77
CA ILE A 224 -0.85 -11.01 12.33
C ILE A 224 0.41 -10.59 11.58
N GLN A 225 0.98 -11.49 10.79
CA GLN A 225 2.31 -11.28 10.19
C GLN A 225 2.32 -10.45 8.91
N GLY A 226 1.17 -10.29 8.24
CA GLY A 226 1.07 -9.64 6.94
C GLY A 226 1.70 -10.44 5.79
N LYS A 227 1.82 -11.77 5.95
CA LYS A 227 2.37 -12.69 4.95
C LYS A 227 1.23 -13.38 4.22
N VAL A 228 0.95 -12.94 2.99
CA VAL A 228 -0.10 -13.51 2.13
C VAL A 228 0.27 -14.93 1.69
N ARG A 229 0.08 -15.90 2.59
CA ARG A 229 0.37 -17.33 2.41
C ARG A 229 -0.75 -18.15 3.05
N LYS A 230 -1.01 -19.33 2.49
CA LYS A 230 -2.02 -20.29 3.00
C LYS A 230 -1.45 -21.12 4.16
N ASP A 231 -0.85 -20.46 5.14
CA ASP A 231 -0.38 -21.15 6.34
C ASP A 231 -1.47 -21.09 7.42
N ASN A 232 -1.63 -22.18 8.18
CA ASN A 232 -2.62 -22.24 9.25
C ASN A 232 -2.18 -21.38 10.46
N PRO A 233 -3.13 -20.84 11.25
CA PRO A 233 -2.84 -20.25 12.56
C PRO A 233 -1.99 -21.19 13.43
N LYS A 234 -1.04 -20.62 14.17
CA LYS A 234 -0.16 -21.36 15.08
C LYS A 234 -0.26 -20.79 16.48
N LYS A 235 -0.48 -21.66 17.45
CA LYS A 235 -0.28 -21.32 18.86
C LYS A 235 1.18 -21.53 19.22
N ILE A 236 1.93 -20.44 19.39
CA ILE A 236 3.40 -20.49 19.61
C ILE A 236 3.78 -20.34 21.08
N HIS A 237 2.83 -19.95 21.93
CA HIS A 237 2.95 -19.88 23.38
C HIS A 237 1.55 -19.99 24.01
N SER A 238 1.46 -20.16 25.33
CA SER A 238 0.17 -20.31 26.03
C SER A 238 -0.79 -19.14 25.78
N ASN A 239 -0.26 -17.91 25.69
CA ASN A 239 -0.97 -16.66 25.48
C ASN A 239 -0.76 -16.03 24.09
N ILE A 240 -0.11 -16.70 23.13
CA ILE A 240 0.19 -16.11 21.80
C ILE A 240 -0.33 -16.97 20.67
N GLU A 241 -1.24 -16.40 19.88
CA GLU A 241 -1.70 -16.92 18.59
C GLU A 241 -1.04 -16.13 17.45
N LEU A 242 -0.45 -16.84 16.50
CA LEU A 242 0.25 -16.28 15.34
C LEU A 242 -0.51 -16.66 14.07
N ILE A 243 -0.97 -15.65 13.32
CA ILE A 243 -1.68 -15.81 12.05
C ILE A 243 -0.86 -15.15 10.93
N PRO A 244 -0.56 -15.86 9.83
CA PRO A 244 0.17 -15.29 8.71
C PRO A 244 -0.54 -14.09 8.08
N PHE A 245 -1.85 -14.24 7.82
CA PHE A 245 -2.65 -13.25 7.10
C PHE A 245 -4.15 -13.39 7.42
N LEU A 246 -4.86 -12.26 7.40
CA LEU A 246 -6.33 -12.17 7.47
C LEU A 246 -6.84 -11.22 6.37
N SER A 247 -7.94 -11.57 5.72
CA SER A 247 -8.65 -10.67 4.80
C SER A 247 -9.30 -9.50 5.55
N SER A 248 -9.76 -8.46 4.83
CA SER A 248 -10.34 -7.24 5.40
C SER A 248 -11.38 -7.53 6.47
N LYS A 249 -12.32 -8.44 6.17
CA LYS A 249 -13.44 -8.77 7.05
C LYS A 249 -12.94 -9.38 8.37
N PHE A 250 -12.05 -10.36 8.29
CA PHE A 250 -11.53 -11.04 9.47
C PHE A 250 -10.56 -10.17 10.26
N LEU A 251 -9.72 -9.38 9.59
CA LEU A 251 -8.84 -8.42 10.23
C LEU A 251 -9.64 -7.35 10.98
N ASN A 252 -10.68 -6.78 10.36
CA ASN A 252 -11.52 -5.78 11.00
C ASN A 252 -12.19 -6.32 12.26
N LYS A 253 -12.73 -7.55 12.16
CA LYS A 253 -13.32 -8.24 13.31
C LYS A 253 -12.28 -8.48 14.40
N ALA A 254 -11.10 -9.02 14.07
CA ALA A 254 -10.04 -9.28 15.04
C ALA A 254 -9.55 -8.01 15.75
N ILE A 255 -9.43 -6.89 15.03
CA ILE A 255 -9.14 -5.57 15.62
C ILE A 255 -10.24 -5.18 16.62
N CYS A 256 -11.52 -5.29 16.24
CA CYS A 256 -12.63 -4.95 17.13
C CYS A 256 -12.76 -5.91 18.32
N GLU A 257 -12.35 -7.17 18.19
CA GLU A 257 -12.27 -8.17 19.26
C GLU A 257 -11.06 -7.96 20.18
N SER A 258 -10.23 -6.93 19.95
CA SER A 258 -9.00 -6.68 20.72
C SER A 258 -9.05 -5.38 21.51
N SER A 259 -8.47 -5.36 22.70
CA SER A 259 -8.49 -4.17 23.57
C SER A 259 -7.42 -3.15 23.19
N VAL A 260 -6.23 -3.59 22.80
CA VAL A 260 -5.11 -2.75 22.36
C VAL A 260 -4.59 -3.21 21.00
N MET A 261 -4.21 -2.27 20.13
CA MET A 261 -3.59 -2.54 18.83
C MET A 261 -2.16 -1.99 18.77
N ILE A 262 -1.25 -2.83 18.27
CA ILE A 262 0.11 -2.45 17.88
C ILE A 262 0.22 -2.68 16.37
N SER A 263 0.66 -1.68 15.60
CA SER A 263 0.76 -1.81 14.14
C SER A 263 2.03 -1.22 13.56
N ARG A 264 2.50 -1.79 12.45
CA ARG A 264 3.60 -1.25 11.65
C ARG A 264 3.41 -1.46 10.16
#